data_AF-A0A6G2PQA1-F1
#
_entry.id   AF-A0A6G2PQA1-F1
#
_cell.length_a   1.000
_cell.length_b   1.000
_cell.length_c   1.000
_cell.angle_alpha   90.00
_cell.angle_beta   90.00
_cell.angle_gamma   90.00
#
_symmetry.space_group_name_H-M   'P 1'
#
loop_
_entity.id
_entity.type
_entity.pdbx_description
1 polymer ?
#
loop_
_entity_poly.entity_id
_entity_poly.type
_entity_poly.pdbx_seq_one_letter_code
_entity_poly.pdbx_strand_id
1 'polypeptide(L)'
;GFRVEPGEAETALAAHPDITDITVLAREDRPGAKRLVAYVVGPAADDIEELRAFAARTLPDYLVPAAFVPLAALPLSRNGKVDRAA
;
A
#
# COMPACT_ATOMS: atom_id res chain seq x y z
N GLY A 1 15.63 -13.68 7.49
CA GLY A 1 14.61 -12.65 7.79
C GLY A 1 14.31 -11.93 6.50
N PHE A 2 13.05 -11.88 6.10
CA PHE A 2 12.65 -11.25 4.83
C PHE A 2 12.80 -9.73 4.94
N ARG A 3 13.51 -9.13 3.98
CA ARG A 3 13.48 -7.69 3.78
C ARG A 3 12.14 -7.38 3.12
N VAL A 4 11.23 -6.78 3.87
CA VAL A 4 9.96 -6.30 3.32
C VAL A 4 10.28 -5.08 2.47
N GLU A 5 9.93 -5.12 1.18
CA GLU A 5 10.21 -4.04 0.22
C GLU A 5 8.89 -3.34 -0.16
N PRO A 6 8.56 -2.19 0.47
CA PRO A 6 7.29 -1.50 0.20
C PRO A 6 7.16 -1.00 -1.25
N GLY A 7 8.29 -0.65 -1.88
CA GLY A 7 8.29 -0.12 -3.25
C GLY A 7 7.84 -1.11 -4.32
N GLU A 8 8.07 -2.41 -4.13
CA GLU A 8 7.62 -3.44 -5.07
C GLU A 8 6.10 -3.57 -5.05
N ALA A 9 5.52 -3.62 -3.84
CA ALA A 9 4.07 -3.64 -3.66
C ALA A 9 3.40 -2.34 -4.17
N GLU A 10 4.02 -1.18 -3.89
CA GLU A 10 3.55 0.12 -4.39
C GLU A 10 3.54 0.16 -5.92
N THR A 11 4.63 -0.26 -6.56
CA THR A 11 4.75 -0.30 -8.03
C THR A 11 3.72 -1.23 -8.66
N ALA A 12 3.52 -2.41 -8.08
CA ALA A 12 2.54 -3.36 -8.57
C ALA A 12 1.12 -2.76 -8.50
N LEU A 13 0.70 -2.28 -7.32
CA LEU A 13 -0.64 -1.74 -7.12
C LEU A 13 -0.90 -0.44 -7.89
N ALA A 14 0.11 0.39 -8.11
CA ALA A 14 0.00 1.60 -8.93
C ALA A 14 -0.38 1.32 -10.40
N ALA A 15 -0.24 0.06 -10.86
CA ALA A 15 -0.68 -0.35 -12.19
C ALA A 15 -2.20 -0.63 -12.29
N HIS A 16 -2.94 -0.62 -11.17
CA HIS A 16 -4.39 -0.78 -11.19
C HIS A 16 -5.05 0.47 -11.81
N PRO A 17 -5.92 0.34 -12.84
CA PRO A 17 -6.44 1.49 -13.59
C PRO A 17 -7.28 2.45 -12.74
N ASP A 18 -7.95 1.95 -11.71
CA ASP A 18 -8.79 2.77 -10.82
C ASP A 18 -8.08 3.24 -9.54
N ILE A 19 -6.76 3.04 -9.44
CA ILE A 19 -5.94 3.71 -8.42
C ILE A 19 -5.51 5.06 -8.98
N THR A 20 -5.82 6.14 -8.26
CA THR A 20 -5.39 7.50 -8.57
C THR A 20 -4.04 7.83 -7.94
N ASP A 21 -3.86 7.43 -6.68
CA ASP A 21 -2.60 7.61 -5.95
C ASP A 21 -2.45 6.50 -4.90
N ILE A 22 -1.22 6.14 -4.57
CA ILE A 22 -0.94 5.07 -3.61
C ILE A 22 0.41 5.25 -2.94
N THR A 23 0.47 4.90 -1.66
CA THR A 23 1.75 4.62 -0.99
C THR A 23 1.66 3.33 -0.18
N VAL A 24 2.77 2.59 -0.09
CA VAL A 24 2.87 1.40 0.74
C VAL A 24 3.93 1.59 1.81
N LEU A 25 3.57 1.31 3.06
CA LEU A 25 4.45 1.44 4.22
C LEU A 25 4.61 0.10 4.94
N ALA A 26 5.84 -0.20 5.35
CA ALA A 26 6.07 -1.26 6.33
C ALA A 26 5.78 -0.72 7.73
N ARG A 27 4.77 -1.28 8.40
CA ARG A 27 4.45 -1.01 9.80
C ARG A 27 4.88 -2.18 10.67
N GLU A 28 5.41 -1.85 11.84
CA GLU A 28 5.75 -2.80 12.88
C GLU A 28 4.87 -2.50 14.09
N ASP A 29 3.75 -3.23 14.21
CA ASP A 29 2.82 -3.01 15.33
C ASP A 29 3.23 -3.76 16.58
N ARG A 30 4.09 -4.78 16.44
CA ARG A 30 4.74 -5.52 17.52
C ARG A 30 6.18 -5.81 17.12
N PRO A 31 7.14 -5.85 18.07
CA PRO A 31 8.52 -6.19 17.78
C PRO A 31 8.65 -7.46 16.93
N GLY A 32 9.26 -7.34 15.76
CA GLY A 32 9.48 -8.43 14.81
C GLY A 32 8.31 -8.77 13.89
N ALA A 33 7.13 -8.16 14.05
CA ALA A 33 5.96 -8.39 13.21
C ALA A 33 5.75 -7.22 12.22
N LYS A 34 6.60 -7.17 11.19
CA LYS A 34 6.48 -6.20 10.10
C LYS A 34 5.40 -6.64 9.11
N ARG A 35 4.52 -5.72 8.74
CA ARG A 35 3.50 -5.92 7.69
C ARG A 35 3.43 -4.72 6.77
N LEU A 36 3.03 -4.95 5.53
CA LEU A 36 2.75 -3.88 4.57
C LEU A 36 1.34 -3.34 4.76
N VAL A 37 1.20 -2.02 4.69
CA VAL A 37 -0.07 -1.29 4.66
C VAL A 37 -0.07 -0.40 3.44
N ALA A 38 -1.08 -0.55 2.58
CA ALA A 38 -1.29 0.29 1.41
C ALA A 38 -2.32 1.38 1.74
N TYR A 39 -1.99 2.63 1.44
CA TYR A 39 -2.91 3.76 1.51
C TYR A 39 -3.30 4.12 0.08
N VAL A 40 -4.58 4.02 -0.23
CA VAL A 40 -5.07 4.01 -1.62
C VAL A 40 -6.04 5.15 -1.81
N VAL A 41 -5.86 5.90 -2.90
CA VAL A 41 -6.75 6.97 -3.35
C VAL A 41 -7.32 6.57 -4.71
N GLY A 42 -8.62 6.78 -4.90
CA GLY A 42 -9.31 6.50 -6.16
C GLY A 42 -10.40 5.43 -6.00
N PRO A 43 -11.18 5.17 -7.07
CA PRO A 43 -12.33 4.27 -7.00
C PRO A 43 -12.00 2.84 -6.57
N ALA A 44 -10.79 2.34 -6.87
CA ALA A 44 -10.37 1.01 -6.43
C ALA A 44 -10.36 0.83 -4.90
N ALA A 45 -10.26 1.92 -4.14
CA ALA A 45 -10.23 1.87 -2.68
C ALA A 45 -11.55 1.36 -2.07
N ASP A 46 -12.65 1.34 -2.84
CA ASP A 46 -13.95 0.81 -2.40
C ASP A 46 -14.04 -0.72 -2.49
N ASP A 47 -13.10 -1.39 -3.18
CA ASP A 47 -13.04 -2.86 -3.29
C ASP A 47 -11.67 -3.41 -2.88
N ILE A 48 -11.50 -3.62 -1.58
CA ILE A 48 -10.25 -4.11 -0.98
C ILE A 48 -9.91 -5.55 -1.44
N GLU A 49 -10.92 -6.38 -1.71
CA GLU A 49 -10.68 -7.77 -2.13
C GLU A 49 -10.17 -7.83 -3.57
N GLU A 50 -10.70 -6.97 -4.44
CA GLU A 50 -10.17 -6.76 -5.80
C GLU A 50 -8.70 -6.31 -5.74
N LEU A 51 -8.37 -5.29 -4.93
CA LEU A 51 -6.99 -4.80 -4.78
C LEU A 51 -6.03 -5.89 -4.27
N ARG A 52 -6.49 -6.69 -3.30
CA ARG A 52 -5.71 -7.84 -2.79
C ARG A 52 -5.49 -8.88 -3.87
N ALA A 53 -6.53 -9.24 -4.62
CA ALA A 53 -6.44 -10.18 -5.72
C ALA A 53 -5.52 -9.65 -6.83
N PHE A 54 -5.59 -8.34 -7.12
CA PHE A 54 -4.72 -7.68 -8.07
C PHE A 54 -3.25 -7.79 -7.67
N ALA A 55 -2.90 -7.44 -6.43
CA ALA A 55 -1.55 -7.60 -5.90
C ALA A 55 -1.06 -9.06 -5.97
N ALA A 56 -1.91 -10.02 -5.57
CA ALA A 56 -1.55 -11.44 -5.53
C ALA A 56 -1.32 -12.08 -6.91
N ARG A 57 -1.74 -11.42 -8.01
CA ARG A 57 -1.46 -11.91 -9.38
C ARG A 57 0.02 -11.77 -9.76
N THR A 58 0.74 -10.84 -9.14
CA THR A 58 2.12 -10.49 -9.55
C THR A 58 3.11 -10.50 -8.40
N LEU A 59 2.64 -10.35 -7.15
CA LEU A 59 3.47 -10.36 -5.96
C LEU A 59 3.43 -11.72 -5.25
N PRO A 60 4.53 -12.16 -4.63
CA PRO A 60 4.48 -13.24 -3.67
C PRO A 60 3.65 -12.84 -2.44
N ASP A 61 3.01 -13.82 -1.78
CA ASP A 61 2.08 -13.61 -0.66
C ASP A 61 2.61 -12.69 0.44
N TYR A 62 3.91 -12.76 0.75
CA TYR A 62 4.52 -11.96 1.82
C TYR A 62 4.73 -10.47 1.46
N LEU A 63 4.55 -10.09 0.18
CA LEU A 63 4.56 -8.71 -0.29
C LEU A 63 3.15 -8.16 -0.55
N VAL A 64 2.11 -9.00 -0.48
CA VAL A 64 0.73 -8.53 -0.55
C VAL A 64 0.43 -7.73 0.72
N PRO A 65 -0.06 -6.47 0.63
CA PRO A 65 -0.40 -5.70 1.81
C PRO A 65 -1.40 -6.41 2.72
N ALA A 66 -1.11 -6.39 4.02
CA ALA A 66 -1.97 -6.95 5.04
C ALA A 66 -3.22 -6.07 5.26
N ALA A 67 -3.12 -4.78 4.95
CA ALA A 67 -4.21 -3.82 5.05
C ALA A 67 -4.17 -2.83 3.89
N PHE A 68 -5.36 -2.40 3.48
CA PHE A 68 -5.61 -1.34 2.51
C PHE A 68 -6.45 -0.27 3.21
N VAL A 69 -6.00 0.98 3.15
CA VAL A 69 -6.60 2.11 3.84
C VAL A 69 -7.04 3.13 2.79
N PRO A 70 -8.35 3.26 2.53
CA PRO A 70 -8.87 4.28 1.64
C PRO A 70 -8.57 5.67 2.17
N LEU A 71 -8.10 6.56 1.31
CA LEU A 71 -7.90 7.98 1.59
C LEU A 71 -8.55 8.84 0.51
N ALA A 72 -9.04 10.01 0.89
CA ALA A 72 -9.51 11.01 -0.07
C ALA A 72 -8.35 11.63 -0.88
N ALA A 73 -7.16 11.71 -0.29
CA ALA A 73 -5.90 12.11 -0.91
C ALA A 73 -4.74 11.63 -0.03
N LEU A 74 -3.55 11.41 -0.62
CA LEU A 74 -2.36 11.13 0.20
C LEU A 74 -2.00 12.38 1.01
N PRO A 75 -1.71 12.25 2.33
CA PRO A 75 -1.23 13.37 3.12
C PRO A 75 0.12 13.79 2.54
N LEU A 76 0.23 15.01 2.02
CA LEU A 76 1.50 15.58 1.61
C LEU A 76 2.10 16.32 2.81
N SER A 77 3.36 16.04 3.12
CA SER A 77 4.21 16.91 3.93
C SER A 77 4.38 18.26 3.22
N ARG A 78 4.75 19.30 3.97
CA ARG A 78 4.94 20.68 3.45
C ARG A 78 5.85 20.80 2.22
N ASN A 79 6.67 19.79 1.92
CA ASN A 79 7.55 19.73 0.74
C ASN A 79 6.96 18.92 -0.42
N GLY A 80 5.66 18.63 -0.42
CA GLY A 80 5.00 17.84 -1.47
C GLY A 80 5.37 16.35 -1.48
N LYS A 81 6.05 15.85 -0.44
CA LYS A 81 6.31 14.41 -0.25
C LYS A 81 5.22 13.82 0.63
N VAL A 82 4.82 12.58 0.42
CA VAL A 82 3.88 11.89 1.32
C VAL A 82 4.35 11.99 2.78
N ASP A 83 3.52 12.56 3.65
CA ASP A 83 3.71 12.61 5.09
C ASP A 83 3.34 11.25 5.69
N ARG A 84 4.38 10.47 6.00
CA ARG A 84 4.26 9.09 6.49
C ARG A 84 3.99 9.03 8.00
N ALA A 85 3.79 10.18 8.67
CA ALA A 85 3.55 10.29 10.11
C ALA A 85 2.09 10.59 10.48
N ALA A 86 1.19 10.69 9.49
CA ALA A 86 -0.24 10.90 9.70
C ALA A 86 -0.97 9.61 10.14
#